data_AF-A0A963ZVH3-F1
#
_entry.id   AF-A0A963ZVH3-F1
#
_cell.length_a   1.000
_cell.length_b   1.000
_cell.length_c   1.000
_cell.angle_alpha   90.00
_cell.angle_beta   90.00
_cell.angle_gamma   90.00
#
_symmetry.space_group_name_H-M   'P 1'
#
loop_
_entity.id
_entity.type
_entity.pdbx_description
1 polymer ?
#
loop_
_entity_poly.entity_id
_entity_poly.type
_entity_poly.pdbx_seq_one_letter_code
_entity_poly.pdbx_strand_id
1 'polypeptide(L)'
;MRIRILVLFLMLGSLGYSQSVLGDWNGILNIQGTQLRIVFHISETGGTYTATLDSPDQKAFGIPAGETTFAENNLEIKLPNLAAQYKGKYDAAAQVVDGTFSQGGATFPLKLTREEQEKQELKRPQNPVAPFPYAQEDVTYDNPAAQGVTLAGTLTLPKGDGPFPAVILISGSGPQNRDEELLGHKPFLVIADHFTRNGIAVLRFDDRGVGQSTGDFATATSADFATDVQAGVEYLKTRKEINARKIGLAGHSEGGLIAPMVAAKSADVAFIVLMAGPGVSGDKVIRLQSRLISKAEGKSEQEIKADDNFLKTAFKELKKTKNIEATRLKLKNTMMKEMEKLPAADKEKLGNLDQVATSQVNSITSPWFRYFLFYDPATSLEKVKCPVMAINGGKDLQVDPNQNLPAISSALKKGGNTRFVVKEIPGLNHLFQHTDTGKPSEYAEIEETIAPEALNYMTGWILEQTK
;
A
#
# COMPACT_ATOMS: atom_id res chain seq x y z
N MET A 1 -37.37 14.23 81.52
CA MET A 1 -37.86 15.19 80.51
C MET A 1 -36.65 15.84 79.84
N ARG A 2 -36.56 15.69 78.51
CA ARG A 2 -35.62 16.35 77.56
C ARG A 2 -34.16 15.88 77.53
N ILE A 3 -33.96 14.80 76.77
CA ILE A 3 -32.73 14.51 76.01
C ILE A 3 -32.54 15.65 74.99
N ARG A 4 -31.37 16.30 74.99
CA ARG A 4 -30.93 17.20 73.91
C ARG A 4 -29.85 16.47 73.11
N ILE A 5 -30.24 15.96 71.94
CA ILE A 5 -29.33 15.44 70.91
C ILE A 5 -28.71 16.66 70.22
N LEU A 6 -27.38 16.79 70.30
CA LEU A 6 -26.60 17.73 69.52
C LEU A 6 -26.28 17.07 68.17
N VAL A 7 -26.97 17.47 67.11
CA VAL A 7 -26.69 17.01 65.73
C VAL A 7 -25.52 17.83 65.18
N LEU A 8 -24.40 17.16 64.95
CA LEU A 8 -23.22 17.71 64.28
C LEU A 8 -23.45 17.64 62.76
N PHE A 9 -23.58 18.78 62.09
CA PHE A 9 -23.61 18.86 60.62
C PHE A 9 -22.17 18.72 60.08
N LEU A 10 -21.83 17.55 59.54
CA LEU A 10 -20.66 17.37 58.69
C LEU A 10 -21.03 17.84 57.27
N MET A 11 -20.55 19.02 56.87
CA MET A 11 -20.48 19.39 55.46
C MET A 11 -19.32 18.61 54.83
N LEU A 12 -19.64 17.51 54.13
CA LEU A 12 -18.75 16.96 53.11
C LEU A 12 -18.77 17.92 51.92
N GLY A 13 -17.73 18.74 51.80
CA GLY A 13 -17.44 19.45 50.56
C GLY A 13 -17.08 18.42 49.49
N SER A 14 -18.00 18.17 48.56
CA SER A 14 -17.68 17.52 47.31
C SER A 14 -16.71 18.43 46.54
N LEU A 15 -15.43 18.08 46.53
CA LEU A 15 -14.48 18.59 45.55
C LEU A 15 -15.00 18.15 44.17
N GLY A 16 -15.75 19.03 43.51
CA GLY A 16 -16.05 18.87 42.10
C GLY A 16 -14.74 19.00 41.34
N TYR A 17 -14.18 17.88 40.90
CA TYR A 17 -13.16 17.90 39.86
C TYR A 17 -13.81 18.56 38.64
N SER A 18 -13.35 19.76 38.29
CA SER A 18 -13.68 20.34 37.00
C SER A 18 -13.21 19.36 35.94
N GLN A 19 -14.15 18.83 35.14
CA GLN A 19 -13.87 17.97 34.00
C GLN A 19 -13.15 18.82 32.96
N SER A 20 -11.83 18.92 33.07
CA SER A 20 -11.04 19.81 32.25
C SER A 20 -10.31 19.01 31.17
N VAL A 21 -10.60 19.37 29.93
CA VAL A 21 -9.90 18.86 28.74
C VAL A 21 -8.63 19.65 28.44
N LEU A 22 -8.26 20.63 29.27
CA LEU A 22 -7.08 21.49 29.07
C LEU A 22 -5.78 20.71 29.21
N GLY A 23 -4.75 21.14 28.51
CA GLY A 23 -3.40 20.54 28.49
C GLY A 23 -3.20 19.60 27.30
N ASP A 24 -2.20 18.74 27.44
CA ASP A 24 -1.72 17.90 26.35
C ASP A 24 -2.48 16.56 26.33
N TRP A 25 -2.73 16.09 25.11
CA TRP A 25 -3.46 14.87 24.81
C TRP A 25 -2.75 14.10 23.71
N ASN A 26 -2.23 12.93 24.06
CA ASN A 26 -1.39 12.11 23.24
C ASN A 26 -2.16 10.89 22.73
N GLY A 27 -1.98 10.56 21.46
CA GLY A 27 -2.52 9.33 20.89
C GLY A 27 -1.67 8.81 19.72
N ILE A 28 -1.86 7.53 19.41
CA ILE A 28 -1.31 6.92 18.20
C ILE A 28 -2.44 6.82 17.18
N LEU A 29 -2.35 7.61 16.12
CA LEU A 29 -3.20 7.49 14.95
C LEU A 29 -2.63 6.37 14.07
N ASN A 30 -3.38 5.28 13.96
CA ASN A 30 -3.00 4.15 13.12
C ASN A 30 -3.72 4.24 11.77
N ILE A 31 -2.95 4.50 10.71
CA ILE A 31 -3.44 4.61 9.34
C ILE A 31 -2.92 3.40 8.56
N GLN A 32 -3.79 2.40 8.41
CA GLN A 32 -3.52 1.18 7.66
C GLN A 32 -2.27 0.42 8.15
N GLY A 33 -1.80 0.60 9.39
CA GLY A 33 -0.56 0.02 9.92
C GLY A 33 0.58 1.02 10.12
N THR A 34 0.46 2.23 9.56
CA THR A 34 1.37 3.33 9.86
C THR A 34 0.93 4.00 11.16
N GLN A 35 1.81 3.97 12.16
CA GLN A 35 1.58 4.64 13.43
C GLN A 35 2.11 6.07 13.38
N LEU A 36 1.27 7.06 13.69
CA LEU A 36 1.61 8.46 13.83
C LEU A 36 1.26 8.93 15.24
N ARG A 37 2.24 9.47 15.96
CA ARG A 37 1.99 10.18 17.22
C ARG A 37 1.31 11.50 16.89
N ILE A 38 0.18 11.71 17.54
CA ILE A 38 -0.64 12.91 17.46
C ILE A 38 -0.70 13.49 18.87
N VAL A 39 -0.37 14.77 19.00
CA VAL A 39 -0.48 15.51 20.26
C VAL A 39 -1.39 16.71 20.05
N PHE A 40 -2.51 16.76 20.76
CA PHE A 40 -3.35 17.96 20.84
C PHE A 40 -2.97 18.75 22.09
N HIS A 41 -2.66 20.03 21.89
CA HIS A 41 -2.44 20.98 22.97
C HIS A 41 -3.67 21.85 23.12
N ILE A 42 -4.43 21.68 24.20
CA ILE A 42 -5.72 22.37 24.39
C ILE A 42 -5.58 23.41 25.48
N SER A 43 -5.96 24.65 25.18
CA SER A 43 -5.95 25.78 26.11
C SER A 43 -7.29 26.51 26.07
N GLU A 44 -7.52 27.38 27.06
CA GLU A 44 -8.73 28.21 27.13
C GLU A 44 -8.32 29.65 27.39
N THR A 45 -8.87 30.56 26.57
CA THR A 45 -8.67 32.00 26.74
C THR A 45 -10.04 32.69 26.71
N GLY A 46 -10.41 33.33 27.82
CA GLY A 46 -11.66 34.09 27.90
C GLY A 46 -12.93 33.27 27.71
N GLY A 47 -12.94 32.00 28.15
CA GLY A 47 -14.10 31.10 28.00
C GLY A 47 -14.17 30.36 26.66
N THR A 48 -13.20 30.59 25.76
CA THR A 48 -13.12 29.91 24.45
C THR A 48 -11.96 28.93 24.44
N TYR A 49 -12.24 27.69 24.02
CA TYR A 49 -11.19 26.69 23.81
C TYR A 49 -10.41 26.96 22.52
N THR A 50 -9.11 26.77 22.59
CA THR A 50 -8.19 26.79 21.45
C THR A 50 -7.34 25.54 21.49
N ALA A 51 -6.95 25.03 20.31
CA ALA A 51 -6.07 23.88 20.23
C ALA A 51 -4.98 24.04 19.15
N THR A 52 -3.87 23.36 19.35
CA THR A 52 -2.89 23.07 18.29
C THR A 52 -2.65 21.56 18.20
N LEU A 53 -2.16 21.12 17.05
CA LEU A 53 -1.81 19.74 16.77
C LEU A 53 -0.32 19.64 16.43
N ASP A 54 0.34 18.66 17.05
CA ASP A 54 1.66 18.19 16.67
C ASP A 54 1.56 16.77 16.09
N SER A 55 2.34 16.52 15.04
CA SER A 55 2.65 15.19 14.50
C SER A 55 4.17 15.04 14.44
N PRO A 56 4.82 14.65 15.56
CA PRO A 56 6.28 14.61 15.66
C PRO A 56 6.93 13.74 14.58
N ASP A 57 6.26 12.66 14.19
CA ASP A 57 6.75 11.72 13.18
C ASP A 57 6.75 12.27 11.76
N GLN A 58 5.95 13.32 11.53
CA GLN A 58 5.91 14.05 10.26
C GLN A 58 6.69 15.37 10.35
N LYS A 59 7.37 15.63 11.48
CA LYS A 59 8.08 16.89 11.78
C LYS A 59 7.18 18.13 11.66
N ALA A 60 5.88 17.98 11.94
CA ALA A 60 4.91 19.07 11.90
C ALA A 60 4.49 19.41 13.33
N PHE A 61 4.67 20.66 13.74
CA PHE A 61 4.44 21.12 15.10
C PHE A 61 3.65 22.43 15.09
N GLY A 62 2.80 22.62 16.11
CA GLY A 62 2.02 23.83 16.31
C GLY A 62 0.96 24.08 15.25
N ILE A 63 0.44 23.04 14.58
CA ILE A 63 -0.59 23.21 13.55
C ILE A 63 -1.83 23.81 14.22
N PRO A 64 -2.26 25.02 13.86
CA PRO A 64 -3.39 25.65 14.54
C PRO A 64 -4.69 24.91 14.19
N ALA A 65 -5.45 24.56 15.23
CA ALA A 65 -6.84 24.14 15.04
C ALA A 65 -7.71 25.37 14.72
N GLY A 66 -8.81 25.11 14.02
CA GLY A 66 -9.92 26.06 13.91
C GLY A 66 -10.80 25.99 15.15
N GLU A 67 -12.11 25.87 14.94
CA GLU A 67 -13.08 25.74 16.03
C GLU A 67 -12.77 24.52 16.90
N THR A 68 -12.65 24.75 18.21
CA THR A 68 -12.50 23.73 19.25
C THR A 68 -13.63 23.90 20.25
N THR A 69 -14.41 22.84 20.49
CA THR A 69 -15.54 22.87 21.42
C THR A 69 -15.46 21.71 22.41
N PHE A 70 -15.90 21.99 23.64
CA PHE A 70 -16.05 20.97 24.67
C PHE A 70 -17.36 21.20 25.41
N ALA A 71 -18.32 20.30 25.23
CA ALA A 71 -19.64 20.36 25.87
C ALA A 71 -20.19 18.95 26.11
N GLU A 72 -20.79 18.74 27.29
CA GLU A 72 -21.38 17.44 27.67
C GLU A 72 -20.40 16.25 27.53
N ASN A 73 -19.13 16.47 27.86
CA ASN A 73 -18.02 15.52 27.66
C ASN A 73 -17.70 15.17 26.20
N ASN A 74 -18.23 15.90 25.22
CA ASN A 74 -17.83 15.75 23.83
C ASN A 74 -16.78 16.81 23.49
N LEU A 75 -15.62 16.36 23.04
CA LEU A 75 -14.56 17.19 22.50
C LEU A 75 -14.62 17.14 20.97
N GLU A 76 -14.67 18.30 20.32
CA GLU A 76 -14.52 18.44 18.87
C GLU A 76 -13.41 19.45 18.55
N ILE A 77 -12.50 19.06 17.66
CA ILE A 77 -11.38 19.89 17.20
C ILE A 77 -11.37 19.87 15.68
N LYS A 78 -11.59 21.02 15.03
CA LYS A 78 -11.52 21.14 13.57
C LYS A 78 -10.12 21.55 13.13
N LEU A 79 -9.59 20.91 12.08
CA LEU A 79 -8.26 21.17 11.52
C LEU A 79 -8.42 21.55 10.04
N PRO A 80 -8.87 22.78 9.73
CA PRO A 80 -9.25 23.17 8.37
C PRO A 80 -8.07 23.09 7.38
N ASN A 81 -6.86 23.44 7.82
CA ASN A 81 -5.65 23.40 7.00
C ASN A 81 -5.26 21.96 6.56
N LEU A 82 -5.72 20.96 7.29
CA LEU A 82 -5.47 19.55 7.00
C LEU A 82 -6.68 18.85 6.38
N ALA A 83 -7.79 19.58 6.17
CA ALA A 83 -9.10 19.01 5.87
C ALA A 83 -9.43 17.82 6.80
N ALA A 84 -9.19 18.03 8.11
CA ALA A 84 -9.34 17.00 9.13
C ALA A 84 -10.17 17.50 10.33
N GLN A 85 -10.64 16.55 11.14
CA GLN A 85 -11.31 16.83 12.41
C GLN A 85 -11.08 15.69 13.39
N TYR A 86 -11.14 16.00 14.69
CA TYR A 86 -11.21 15.02 15.77
C TYR A 86 -12.52 15.19 16.54
N LYS A 87 -13.20 14.09 16.82
CA LYS A 87 -14.37 14.06 17.71
C LYS A 87 -14.20 12.92 18.70
N GLY A 88 -14.41 13.18 19.99
CA GLY A 88 -14.29 12.14 21.00
C GLY A 88 -15.05 12.44 22.29
N LYS A 89 -15.31 11.39 23.06
CA LYS A 89 -15.97 11.45 24.35
C LYS A 89 -14.94 11.37 25.47
N TYR A 90 -14.90 12.42 26.29
CA TYR A 90 -14.04 12.51 27.46
C TYR A 90 -14.58 11.64 28.61
N ASP A 91 -13.74 10.75 29.10
CA ASP A 91 -13.93 10.03 30.35
C ASP A 91 -13.02 10.64 31.42
N ALA A 92 -13.65 11.37 32.35
CA ALA A 92 -12.95 12.05 33.43
C ALA A 92 -12.32 11.09 34.45
N ALA A 93 -12.88 9.89 34.63
CA ALA A 93 -12.33 8.91 35.58
C ALA A 93 -11.08 8.23 35.00
N ALA A 94 -11.11 7.91 33.71
CA ALA A 94 -9.98 7.30 33.00
C ALA A 94 -8.93 8.33 32.53
N GLN A 95 -9.26 9.63 32.51
CA GLN A 95 -8.44 10.68 31.88
C GLN A 95 -8.11 10.33 30.42
N VAL A 96 -9.16 9.95 29.68
CA VAL A 96 -9.10 9.49 28.29
C VAL A 96 -10.11 10.25 27.46
N VAL A 97 -9.79 10.53 26.20
CA VAL A 97 -10.79 10.87 25.19
C VAL A 97 -10.86 9.71 24.20
N ASP A 98 -11.97 8.97 24.22
CA ASP A 98 -12.23 7.91 23.25
C ASP A 98 -12.89 8.54 22.03
N GLY A 99 -12.18 8.55 20.91
CA GLY A 99 -12.57 9.38 19.78
C GLY A 99 -12.06 8.89 18.45
N THR A 100 -12.27 9.74 17.48
CA THR A 100 -12.18 9.43 16.07
C THR A 100 -11.58 10.61 15.35
N PHE A 101 -10.53 10.36 14.58
CA PHE A 101 -9.88 11.32 13.70
C PHE A 101 -10.34 11.07 12.26
N SER A 102 -10.83 12.10 11.58
CA SER A 102 -11.26 12.02 10.18
C SER A 102 -10.41 12.95 9.32
N GLN A 103 -9.93 12.46 8.18
CA GLN A 103 -9.15 13.25 7.22
C GLN A 103 -9.34 12.73 5.80
N GLY A 104 -9.52 13.63 4.83
CA GLY A 104 -9.54 13.28 3.40
C GLY A 104 -10.63 12.28 3.01
N GLY A 105 -11.67 12.15 3.83
CA GLY A 105 -12.74 11.18 3.62
C GLY A 105 -12.64 9.86 4.37
N ALA A 106 -11.50 9.60 5.00
CA ALA A 106 -11.27 8.44 5.83
C ALA A 106 -11.43 8.78 7.31
N THR A 107 -11.75 7.77 8.11
CA THR A 107 -11.99 7.90 9.54
C THR A 107 -11.24 6.82 10.29
N PHE A 108 -10.55 7.21 11.35
CA PHE A 108 -9.61 6.39 12.11
C PHE A 108 -9.92 6.52 13.61
N PRO A 109 -10.02 5.41 14.35
CA PRO A 109 -10.04 5.48 15.82
C PRO A 109 -8.78 6.17 16.33
N LEU A 110 -8.96 7.11 17.26
CA LEU A 110 -7.87 7.79 17.94
C LEU A 110 -8.26 8.02 19.41
N LYS A 111 -7.72 7.15 20.25
CA LYS A 111 -7.82 7.29 21.71
C LYS A 111 -6.74 8.25 22.17
N LEU A 112 -7.13 9.31 22.87
CA LEU A 112 -6.20 10.26 23.48
C LEU A 112 -6.07 10.00 24.98
N THR A 113 -4.85 10.15 25.48
CA THR A 113 -4.51 10.00 26.91
C THR A 113 -3.60 11.14 27.35
N ARG A 114 -3.44 11.32 28.66
CA ARG A 114 -2.50 12.32 29.21
C ARG A 114 -1.04 11.94 29.06
N GLU A 115 -0.74 10.64 28.99
CA GLU A 115 0.62 10.13 28.91
C GLU A 115 1.10 10.10 27.47
N GLU A 116 2.35 10.52 27.24
CA GLU A 116 3.00 10.37 25.94
C GLU A 116 2.94 8.90 25.49
N GLN A 117 2.54 8.72 24.23
CA GLN A 117 2.44 7.39 23.64
C GLN A 117 3.67 7.14 22.75
N GLU A 118 4.33 6.01 22.96
CA GLU A 118 5.36 5.53 22.07
C GLU A 118 4.73 4.70 20.95
N LYS A 119 5.32 4.75 19.75
CA LYS A 119 4.93 3.82 18.68
C LYS A 119 5.27 2.41 19.11
N GLN A 120 4.36 1.49 18.84
CA GLN A 120 4.71 0.08 18.89
C GLN A 120 5.75 -0.19 17.79
N GLU A 121 6.92 -0.70 18.17
CA GLU A 121 7.90 -1.13 17.19
C GLU A 121 7.35 -2.33 16.41
N LEU A 122 7.22 -2.17 15.09
CA LEU A 122 6.80 -3.25 14.22
C LEU A 122 7.96 -4.25 14.10
N LYS A 123 7.76 -5.46 14.63
CA LYS A 123 8.74 -6.53 14.50
C LYS A 123 8.72 -7.08 13.08
N ARG A 124 9.88 -7.02 12.43
CA ARG A 124 10.08 -7.50 11.05
C ARG A 124 11.36 -8.37 11.04
N PRO A 125 11.32 -9.56 11.67
CA PRO A 125 12.52 -10.35 11.96
C PRO A 125 13.27 -10.83 10.70
N GLN A 126 12.60 -10.85 9.54
CA GLN A 126 13.21 -11.22 8.26
C GLN A 126 13.97 -10.08 7.59
N ASN A 127 13.83 -8.82 8.06
CA ASN A 127 14.60 -7.72 7.51
C ASN A 127 16.10 -7.98 7.80
N PRO A 128 16.94 -8.14 6.76
CA PRO A 128 18.33 -8.49 6.96
C PRO A 128 19.08 -7.31 7.58
N VAL A 129 19.99 -7.61 8.51
CA VAL A 129 20.82 -6.62 9.21
C VAL A 129 22.29 -6.87 8.91
N ALA A 130 23.05 -5.77 8.74
CA ALA A 130 24.48 -5.83 8.50
C ALA A 130 25.26 -6.44 9.70
N PRO A 131 26.45 -7.03 9.49
CA PRO A 131 27.14 -7.16 8.20
C PRO A 131 26.52 -8.24 7.30
N PHE A 132 26.34 -7.91 6.02
CA PHE A 132 25.84 -8.86 5.02
C PHE A 132 26.97 -9.80 4.56
N PRO A 133 26.67 -11.08 4.28
CA PRO A 133 27.67 -12.05 3.80
C PRO A 133 27.99 -11.91 2.30
N TYR A 134 27.52 -10.84 1.67
CA TYR A 134 27.61 -10.55 0.24
C TYR A 134 27.92 -9.06 0.04
N ALA A 135 28.33 -8.69 -1.19
CA ALA A 135 28.58 -7.30 -1.52
C ALA A 135 27.28 -6.60 -1.94
N GLN A 136 27.19 -5.29 -1.66
CA GLN A 136 26.13 -4.43 -2.17
C GLN A 136 26.74 -3.11 -2.65
N GLU A 137 26.13 -2.55 -3.68
CA GLU A 137 26.53 -1.30 -4.31
C GLU A 137 25.27 -0.49 -4.62
N ASP A 138 25.27 0.79 -4.24
CA ASP A 138 24.27 1.73 -4.75
C ASP A 138 24.65 2.13 -6.18
N VAL A 139 23.68 2.03 -7.07
CA VAL A 139 23.87 2.17 -8.51
C VAL A 139 22.88 3.16 -9.10
N THR A 140 23.25 3.78 -10.20
CA THR A 140 22.36 4.60 -11.02
C THR A 140 22.52 4.25 -12.49
N TYR A 141 21.44 4.28 -13.25
CA TYR A 141 21.47 4.08 -14.70
C TYR A 141 20.40 4.91 -15.41
N ASP A 142 20.74 5.41 -16.59
CA ASP A 142 19.82 6.21 -17.40
C ASP A 142 18.84 5.33 -18.16
N ASN A 143 17.61 5.80 -18.33
CA ASN A 143 16.65 5.22 -19.25
C ASN A 143 16.77 5.86 -20.64
N PRO A 144 17.35 5.18 -21.65
CA PRO A 144 17.53 5.77 -22.98
C PRO A 144 16.21 6.02 -23.73
N ALA A 145 15.10 5.39 -23.31
CA ALA A 145 13.78 5.61 -23.88
C ALA A 145 13.04 6.82 -23.27
N ALA A 146 13.56 7.40 -22.18
CA ALA A 146 12.95 8.51 -21.47
C ALA A 146 14.00 9.54 -21.06
N GLN A 147 14.17 10.59 -21.87
CA GLN A 147 15.17 11.64 -21.64
C GLN A 147 14.99 12.29 -20.26
N GLY A 148 16.09 12.37 -19.49
CA GLY A 148 16.10 12.97 -18.15
C GLY A 148 15.64 12.04 -17.03
N VAL A 149 15.31 10.78 -17.35
CA VAL A 149 14.99 9.75 -16.36
C VAL A 149 16.23 8.91 -16.06
N THR A 150 16.69 8.99 -14.82
CA THR A 150 17.79 8.21 -14.23
C THR A 150 17.23 7.45 -13.05
N LEU A 151 17.43 6.13 -13.04
CA LEU A 151 16.92 5.23 -12.01
C LEU A 151 18.04 5.00 -11.00
N ALA A 152 17.71 5.08 -9.72
CA ALA A 152 18.61 4.76 -8.62
C ALA A 152 18.20 3.44 -7.96
N GLY A 153 19.19 2.64 -7.58
CA GLY A 153 18.94 1.34 -7.00
C GLY A 153 20.11 0.79 -6.22
N THR A 154 19.99 -0.49 -5.86
CA THR A 154 21.03 -1.25 -5.17
C THR A 154 21.22 -2.58 -5.90
N LEU A 155 22.47 -2.87 -6.28
CA LEU A 155 22.90 -4.15 -6.81
C LEU A 155 23.55 -4.97 -5.70
N THR A 156 23.02 -6.16 -5.46
CA THR A 156 23.58 -7.14 -4.51
C THR A 156 24.28 -8.26 -5.27
N LEU A 157 25.48 -8.63 -4.84
CA LEU A 157 26.36 -9.57 -5.53
C LEU A 157 26.76 -10.72 -4.60
N PRO A 158 26.52 -11.98 -4.97
CA PRO A 158 26.91 -13.12 -4.16
C PRO A 158 28.41 -13.14 -3.86
N LYS A 159 28.80 -13.85 -2.80
CA LYS A 159 30.22 -14.09 -2.51
C LYS A 159 30.83 -15.01 -3.57
N GLY A 160 31.95 -14.60 -4.17
CA GLY A 160 32.70 -15.37 -5.16
C GLY A 160 33.10 -14.53 -6.38
N ASP A 161 33.61 -15.19 -7.42
CA ASP A 161 34.21 -14.50 -8.57
C ASP A 161 33.24 -14.23 -9.73
N GLY A 162 32.01 -14.79 -9.69
CA GLY A 162 31.03 -14.68 -10.77
C GLY A 162 31.49 -15.33 -12.09
N PRO A 163 30.92 -14.94 -13.24
CA PRO A 163 29.76 -14.07 -13.39
C PRO A 163 28.47 -14.77 -12.90
N PHE A 164 27.64 -14.05 -12.15
CA PHE A 164 26.43 -14.58 -11.51
C PHE A 164 25.21 -14.48 -12.42
N PRO A 165 24.24 -15.41 -12.33
CA PRO A 165 22.89 -15.11 -12.79
C PRO A 165 22.33 -13.90 -12.02
N ALA A 166 21.44 -13.15 -12.65
CA ALA A 166 20.88 -11.94 -12.05
C ALA A 166 19.36 -11.90 -12.17
N VAL A 167 18.72 -11.24 -11.20
CA VAL A 167 17.29 -10.95 -11.22
C VAL A 167 17.07 -9.46 -10.96
N ILE A 168 16.22 -8.84 -11.77
CA ILE A 168 15.68 -7.51 -11.49
C ILE A 168 14.33 -7.68 -10.78
N LEU A 169 14.17 -7.08 -9.61
CA LEU A 169 12.86 -7.03 -8.92
C LEU A 169 12.05 -5.84 -9.43
N ILE A 170 10.78 -6.08 -9.76
CA ILE A 170 9.84 -5.09 -10.32
C ILE A 170 8.66 -4.95 -9.38
N SER A 171 8.53 -3.76 -8.80
CA SER A 171 7.54 -3.39 -7.78
C SER A 171 6.09 -3.51 -8.28
N GLY A 172 5.16 -3.59 -7.34
CA GLY A 172 3.72 -3.49 -7.58
C GLY A 172 3.26 -2.05 -7.84
N SER A 173 1.95 -1.84 -7.73
CA SER A 173 1.34 -0.54 -8.02
C SER A 173 1.63 0.52 -6.96
N GLY A 174 1.68 1.78 -7.39
CA GLY A 174 1.93 2.94 -6.52
C GLY A 174 3.40 3.38 -6.54
N PRO A 175 3.74 4.50 -5.89
CA PRO A 175 5.11 5.01 -5.87
C PRO A 175 5.96 4.18 -4.90
N GLN A 176 6.75 3.22 -5.39
CA GLN A 176 7.54 2.31 -4.55
C GLN A 176 9.04 2.69 -4.53
N ASN A 177 9.65 2.51 -3.36
CA ASN A 177 11.11 2.48 -3.25
C ASN A 177 11.65 1.09 -3.63
N ARG A 178 12.97 0.95 -3.73
CA ARG A 178 13.65 -0.31 -4.07
C ARG A 178 13.39 -1.49 -3.11
N ASP A 179 12.80 -1.23 -1.94
CA ASP A 179 12.47 -2.25 -0.94
C ASP A 179 11.01 -2.75 -1.06
N GLU A 180 10.19 -2.12 -1.92
CA GLU A 180 8.73 -2.31 -1.97
C GLU A 180 8.10 -2.11 -0.58
N GLU A 181 8.50 -1.04 0.11
CA GLU A 181 8.17 -0.86 1.51
C GLU A 181 6.67 -0.57 1.74
N LEU A 182 6.04 -1.42 2.55
CA LEU A 182 4.64 -1.29 2.90
C LEU A 182 4.42 -1.74 4.35
N LEU A 183 3.91 -0.85 5.21
CA LEU A 183 3.55 -1.16 6.60
C LEU A 183 4.71 -1.78 7.39
N GLY A 184 5.92 -1.25 7.18
CA GLY A 184 7.16 -1.71 7.79
C GLY A 184 7.77 -2.97 7.15
N HIS A 185 7.04 -3.68 6.29
CA HIS A 185 7.61 -4.77 5.50
C HIS A 185 8.48 -4.24 4.39
N LYS A 186 9.55 -4.99 4.08
CA LYS A 186 10.47 -4.71 2.97
C LYS A 186 10.64 -5.96 2.09
N PRO A 187 9.60 -6.41 1.37
CA PRO A 187 9.60 -7.69 0.65
C PRO A 187 10.80 -7.83 -0.28
N PHE A 188 11.14 -6.78 -1.03
CA PHE A 188 12.25 -6.84 -1.98
C PHE A 188 13.61 -6.89 -1.28
N LEU A 189 13.76 -6.29 -0.10
CA LEU A 189 14.98 -6.43 0.69
C LEU A 189 15.19 -7.87 1.16
N VAL A 190 14.12 -8.52 1.64
CA VAL A 190 14.16 -9.92 2.09
C VAL A 190 14.41 -10.87 0.92
N ILE A 191 13.73 -10.65 -0.22
CA ILE A 191 13.93 -11.45 -1.43
C ILE A 191 15.37 -11.29 -1.96
N ALA A 192 15.92 -10.08 -2.02
CA ALA A 192 17.29 -9.85 -2.48
C ALA A 192 18.33 -10.50 -1.58
N ASP A 193 18.20 -10.39 -0.25
CA ASP A 193 19.10 -11.06 0.70
C ASP A 193 19.05 -12.58 0.50
N HIS A 194 17.85 -13.16 0.39
CA HIS A 194 17.67 -14.59 0.19
C HIS A 194 18.27 -15.07 -1.14
N PHE A 195 17.97 -14.41 -2.26
CA PHE A 195 18.52 -14.75 -3.58
C PHE A 195 20.04 -14.59 -3.63
N THR A 196 20.58 -13.52 -3.04
CA THR A 196 22.01 -13.24 -3.08
C THR A 196 22.82 -14.23 -2.24
N ARG A 197 22.29 -14.65 -1.08
CA ARG A 197 22.87 -15.76 -0.30
C ARG A 197 22.88 -17.08 -1.05
N ASN A 198 22.00 -17.26 -2.03
CA ASN A 198 21.88 -18.46 -2.86
C ASN A 198 22.51 -18.31 -4.25
N GLY A 199 23.42 -17.35 -4.44
CA GLY A 199 24.23 -17.26 -5.67
C GLY A 199 23.58 -16.50 -6.83
N ILE A 200 22.51 -15.75 -6.59
CA ILE A 200 21.81 -14.93 -7.59
C ILE A 200 22.02 -13.45 -7.28
N ALA A 201 22.62 -12.70 -8.20
CA ALA A 201 22.72 -11.25 -8.05
C ALA A 201 21.34 -10.59 -8.18
N VAL A 202 21.07 -9.54 -7.42
CA VAL A 202 19.75 -8.87 -7.47
C VAL A 202 19.90 -7.38 -7.62
N LEU A 203 19.25 -6.85 -8.66
CA LEU A 203 19.04 -5.41 -8.84
C LEU A 203 17.64 -5.05 -8.35
N ARG A 204 17.59 -4.07 -7.45
CA ARG A 204 16.37 -3.42 -7.00
C ARG A 204 16.51 -1.94 -7.21
N PHE A 205 15.46 -1.24 -7.61
CA PHE A 205 15.54 0.18 -7.94
C PHE A 205 14.29 0.91 -7.47
N ASP A 206 14.44 2.20 -7.19
CA ASP A 206 13.31 3.07 -6.87
C ASP A 206 12.54 3.38 -8.15
N ASP A 207 11.21 3.36 -8.10
CA ASP A 207 10.40 3.70 -9.27
C ASP A 207 10.71 5.10 -9.78
N ARG A 208 10.45 5.37 -11.06
CA ARG A 208 10.54 6.72 -11.63
C ARG A 208 9.84 7.74 -10.74
N GLY A 209 10.53 8.83 -10.40
CA GLY A 209 10.02 9.91 -9.56
C GLY A 209 9.88 9.57 -8.08
N VAL A 210 10.44 8.44 -7.63
CA VAL A 210 10.40 7.97 -6.24
C VAL A 210 11.82 7.79 -5.71
N GLY A 211 12.02 7.99 -4.41
CA GLY A 211 13.30 7.79 -3.75
C GLY A 211 14.39 8.67 -4.37
N GLN A 212 15.44 8.03 -4.89
CA GLN A 212 16.55 8.71 -5.56
C GLN A 212 16.44 8.72 -7.09
N SER A 213 15.42 8.08 -7.67
CA SER A 213 15.15 8.09 -9.10
C SER A 213 14.56 9.43 -9.53
N THR A 214 14.96 9.92 -10.71
CA THR A 214 14.39 11.14 -11.31
C THR A 214 13.11 10.82 -12.10
N GLY A 215 12.50 11.86 -12.69
CA GLY A 215 11.27 11.76 -13.49
C GLY A 215 10.00 12.03 -12.68
N ASP A 216 8.84 11.75 -13.27
CA ASP A 216 7.53 12.04 -12.69
C ASP A 216 6.67 10.77 -12.65
N PHE A 217 6.34 10.32 -11.44
CA PHE A 217 5.48 9.16 -11.22
C PHE A 217 4.03 9.43 -11.65
N ALA A 218 3.51 10.65 -11.44
CA ALA A 218 2.09 10.96 -11.60
C ALA A 218 1.62 10.87 -13.06
N THR A 219 2.55 11.07 -14.01
CA THR A 219 2.29 10.99 -15.45
C THR A 219 2.70 9.66 -16.09
N ALA A 220 3.41 8.80 -15.35
CA ALA A 220 3.90 7.52 -15.81
C ALA A 220 2.80 6.45 -15.92
N THR A 221 3.04 5.44 -16.74
CA THR A 221 2.20 4.25 -16.92
C THR A 221 3.02 2.97 -16.84
N SER A 222 2.35 1.81 -16.80
CA SER A 222 3.03 0.50 -16.86
C SER A 222 3.90 0.33 -18.12
N ALA A 223 3.59 1.03 -19.22
CA ALA A 223 4.44 1.05 -20.41
C ALA A 223 5.78 1.75 -20.14
N ASP A 224 5.74 2.86 -19.42
CA ASP A 224 6.92 3.63 -19.09
C ASP A 224 7.78 2.85 -18.08
N PHE A 225 7.15 2.20 -17.08
CA PHE A 225 7.85 1.33 -16.13
C PHE A 225 8.52 0.13 -16.82
N ALA A 226 7.89 -0.43 -17.86
CA ALA A 226 8.54 -1.46 -18.68
C ALA A 226 9.83 -0.96 -19.37
N THR A 227 9.90 0.32 -19.75
CA THR A 227 11.14 0.89 -20.30
C THR A 227 12.22 1.10 -19.22
N ASP A 228 11.82 1.42 -17.98
CA ASP A 228 12.76 1.54 -16.86
C ASP A 228 13.38 0.18 -16.51
N VAL A 229 12.57 -0.89 -16.54
CA VAL A 229 13.05 -2.27 -16.36
C VAL A 229 14.00 -2.69 -17.50
N GLN A 230 13.66 -2.35 -18.75
CA GLN A 230 14.55 -2.62 -19.89
C GLN A 230 15.90 -1.89 -19.74
N ALA A 231 15.90 -0.65 -19.26
CA ALA A 231 17.13 0.06 -18.95
C ALA A 231 17.97 -0.65 -17.87
N GLY A 232 17.32 -1.23 -16.85
CA GLY A 232 17.98 -2.08 -15.86
C GLY A 232 18.61 -3.34 -16.46
N VAL A 233 17.96 -3.98 -17.44
CA VAL A 233 18.54 -5.13 -18.17
C VAL A 233 19.79 -4.69 -18.94
N GLU A 234 19.73 -3.57 -19.65
CA GLU A 234 20.90 -3.04 -20.36
C GLU A 234 22.04 -2.66 -19.42
N TYR A 235 21.72 -2.04 -18.27
CA TYR A 235 22.70 -1.75 -17.24
C TYR A 235 23.40 -3.02 -16.73
N LEU A 236 22.66 -4.07 -16.37
CA LEU A 236 23.24 -5.33 -15.90
C LEU A 236 24.12 -6.01 -16.95
N LYS A 237 23.82 -5.87 -18.25
CA LYS A 237 24.67 -6.39 -19.34
C LYS A 237 26.05 -5.71 -19.40
N THR A 238 26.21 -4.52 -18.83
CA THR A 238 27.51 -3.83 -18.75
C THR A 238 28.39 -4.32 -17.59
N ARG A 239 27.82 -5.07 -16.64
CA ARG A 239 28.49 -5.50 -15.41
C ARG A 239 29.24 -6.81 -15.64
N LYS A 240 30.57 -6.81 -15.43
CA LYS A 240 31.42 -8.01 -15.57
C LYS A 240 31.07 -9.11 -14.56
N GLU A 241 30.50 -8.74 -13.42
CA GLU A 241 30.08 -9.64 -12.36
C GLU A 241 28.81 -10.42 -12.74
N ILE A 242 28.11 -10.00 -13.80
CA ILE A 242 26.81 -10.53 -14.19
C ILE A 242 26.95 -11.33 -15.49
N ASN A 243 26.35 -12.52 -15.51
CA ASN A 243 26.26 -13.30 -16.72
C ASN A 243 25.11 -12.73 -17.57
N ALA A 244 25.46 -11.97 -18.61
CA ALA A 244 24.51 -11.31 -19.50
C ALA A 244 23.50 -12.26 -20.19
N ARG A 245 23.75 -13.59 -20.21
CA ARG A 245 22.83 -14.59 -20.76
C ARG A 245 21.87 -15.19 -19.72
N LYS A 246 22.01 -14.79 -18.45
CA LYS A 246 21.27 -15.34 -17.29
C LYS A 246 20.63 -14.23 -16.46
N ILE A 247 20.14 -13.17 -17.12
CA ILE A 247 19.37 -12.09 -16.50
C ILE A 247 17.88 -12.42 -16.58
N GLY A 248 17.21 -12.52 -15.44
CA GLY A 248 15.76 -12.70 -15.36
C GLY A 248 15.06 -11.53 -14.68
N LEU A 249 13.74 -11.57 -14.71
CA LEU A 249 12.87 -10.57 -14.08
C LEU A 249 11.98 -11.26 -13.05
N ALA A 250 11.79 -10.66 -11.88
CA ALA A 250 10.77 -11.10 -10.91
C ALA A 250 9.90 -9.90 -10.54
N GLY A 251 8.62 -9.97 -10.88
CA GLY A 251 7.69 -8.85 -10.70
C GLY A 251 6.55 -9.19 -9.77
N HIS A 252 6.30 -8.33 -8.78
CA HIS A 252 5.20 -8.46 -7.82
C HIS A 252 3.99 -7.64 -8.26
N SER A 253 2.79 -8.21 -8.18
CA SER A 253 1.53 -7.52 -8.50
C SER A 253 1.59 -6.90 -9.91
N GLU A 254 1.54 -5.57 -10.06
CA GLU A 254 1.75 -4.88 -11.33
C GLU A 254 3.09 -5.24 -12.01
N GLY A 255 4.16 -5.44 -11.24
CA GLY A 255 5.44 -5.92 -11.76
C GLY A 255 5.31 -7.26 -12.49
N GLY A 256 4.37 -8.12 -12.08
CA GLY A 256 4.05 -9.38 -12.75
C GLY A 256 3.33 -9.18 -14.10
N LEU A 257 2.72 -8.02 -14.33
CA LEU A 257 2.21 -7.58 -15.63
C LEU A 257 3.32 -6.96 -16.49
N ILE A 258 4.24 -6.21 -15.86
CA ILE A 258 5.36 -5.52 -16.53
C ILE A 258 6.44 -6.50 -17.04
N ALA A 259 6.80 -7.52 -16.27
CA ALA A 259 7.84 -8.49 -16.66
C ALA A 259 7.55 -9.13 -18.05
N PRO A 260 6.33 -9.62 -18.35
CA PRO A 260 5.97 -10.07 -19.69
C PRO A 260 6.07 -8.99 -20.77
N MET A 261 5.76 -7.72 -20.47
CA MET A 261 5.87 -6.61 -21.43
C MET A 261 7.30 -6.41 -21.93
N VAL A 262 8.27 -6.61 -21.04
CA VAL A 262 9.72 -6.53 -21.34
C VAL A 262 10.17 -7.80 -22.06
N ALA A 263 9.90 -8.98 -21.49
CA ALA A 263 10.33 -10.26 -22.04
C ALA A 263 9.72 -10.58 -23.41
N ALA A 264 8.54 -10.02 -23.74
CA ALA A 264 7.94 -10.13 -25.06
C ALA A 264 8.67 -9.34 -26.15
N LYS A 265 9.53 -8.38 -25.77
CA LYS A 265 10.23 -7.46 -26.68
C LYS A 265 11.75 -7.63 -26.65
N SER A 266 12.29 -8.37 -25.70
CA SER A 266 13.73 -8.55 -25.50
C SER A 266 14.11 -10.03 -25.44
N ALA A 267 15.08 -10.41 -26.28
CA ALA A 267 15.69 -11.73 -26.22
C ALA A 267 16.75 -11.86 -25.11
N ASP A 268 17.09 -10.75 -24.43
CA ASP A 268 18.09 -10.72 -23.36
C ASP A 268 17.52 -11.17 -22.01
N VAL A 269 16.20 -11.35 -21.90
CA VAL A 269 15.54 -11.86 -20.69
C VAL A 269 15.53 -13.39 -20.70
N ALA A 270 16.33 -13.99 -19.82
CA ALA A 270 16.53 -15.42 -19.73
C ALA A 270 15.33 -16.18 -19.12
N PHE A 271 14.59 -15.56 -18.19
CA PHE A 271 13.40 -16.11 -17.53
C PHE A 271 12.60 -15.00 -16.84
N ILE A 272 11.33 -15.26 -16.51
CA ILE A 272 10.50 -14.36 -15.68
C ILE A 272 9.77 -15.10 -14.55
N VAL A 273 9.64 -14.45 -13.39
CA VAL A 273 8.83 -14.87 -12.25
C VAL A 273 7.71 -13.84 -12.02
N LEU A 274 6.47 -14.28 -12.11
CA LEU A 274 5.27 -13.46 -11.91
C LEU A 274 4.73 -13.76 -10.51
N MET A 275 5.00 -12.88 -9.56
CA MET A 275 4.54 -12.99 -8.17
C MET A 275 3.22 -12.25 -8.03
N ALA A 276 2.12 -12.96 -7.80
CA ALA A 276 0.79 -12.40 -7.70
C ALA A 276 0.41 -11.49 -8.90
N GLY A 277 0.83 -11.87 -10.10
CA GLY A 277 0.70 -11.06 -11.32
C GLY A 277 -0.67 -11.19 -12.01
N PRO A 278 -1.23 -10.10 -12.58
CA PRO A 278 -2.45 -10.14 -13.38
C PRO A 278 -2.35 -11.01 -14.63
N GLY A 279 -3.29 -11.96 -14.78
CA GLY A 279 -3.50 -12.76 -15.98
C GLY A 279 -4.62 -12.26 -16.90
N VAL A 280 -5.44 -11.33 -16.39
CA VAL A 280 -6.56 -10.72 -17.12
C VAL A 280 -6.47 -9.19 -17.04
N SER A 281 -7.25 -8.49 -17.88
CA SER A 281 -7.29 -7.02 -17.90
C SER A 281 -7.63 -6.42 -16.54
N GLY A 282 -7.04 -5.27 -16.21
CA GLY A 282 -7.16 -4.63 -14.90
C GLY A 282 -8.60 -4.34 -14.49
N ASP A 283 -9.51 -4.05 -15.43
CA ASP A 283 -10.94 -3.88 -15.15
C ASP A 283 -11.61 -5.12 -14.53
N LYS A 284 -11.13 -6.32 -14.87
CA LYS A 284 -11.60 -7.59 -14.28
C LYS A 284 -10.92 -7.86 -12.94
N VAL A 285 -9.63 -7.52 -12.81
CA VAL A 285 -8.87 -7.66 -11.56
C VAL A 285 -9.49 -6.77 -10.49
N ILE A 286 -9.59 -5.46 -10.72
CA ILE A 286 -10.08 -4.48 -9.73
C ILE A 286 -11.52 -4.78 -9.30
N ARG A 287 -12.38 -5.24 -10.21
CA ARG A 287 -13.76 -5.61 -9.84
C ARG A 287 -13.81 -6.84 -8.94
N LEU A 288 -13.04 -7.88 -9.25
CA LEU A 288 -13.00 -9.07 -8.40
C LEU A 288 -12.32 -8.78 -7.07
N GLN A 289 -11.19 -8.06 -7.08
CA GLN A 289 -10.49 -7.56 -5.90
C GLN A 289 -11.43 -6.81 -4.95
N SER A 290 -12.12 -5.79 -5.47
CA SER A 290 -13.07 -4.99 -4.69
C SER A 290 -14.15 -5.86 -4.03
N ARG A 291 -14.70 -6.83 -4.76
CA ARG A 291 -15.71 -7.76 -4.24
C ARG A 291 -15.14 -8.67 -3.14
N LEU A 292 -13.97 -9.27 -3.36
CA LEU A 292 -13.35 -10.21 -2.42
C LEU A 292 -12.94 -9.53 -1.12
N ILE A 293 -12.26 -8.39 -1.21
CA ILE A 293 -11.85 -7.60 -0.04
C ILE A 293 -13.09 -7.14 0.73
N SER A 294 -14.07 -6.52 0.07
CA SER A 294 -15.29 -6.04 0.73
C SER A 294 -16.04 -7.16 1.45
N LYS A 295 -16.11 -8.35 0.84
CA LYS A 295 -16.72 -9.53 1.47
C LYS A 295 -15.92 -9.99 2.70
N ALA A 296 -14.59 -10.02 2.60
CA ALA A 296 -13.72 -10.40 3.72
C ALA A 296 -13.80 -9.39 4.88
N GLU A 297 -13.99 -8.11 4.57
CA GLU A 297 -14.20 -7.03 5.55
C GLU A 297 -15.62 -7.02 6.15
N GLY A 298 -16.53 -7.88 5.67
CA GLY A 298 -17.87 -8.04 6.23
C GLY A 298 -18.91 -7.06 5.68
N LYS A 299 -18.64 -6.39 4.55
CA LYS A 299 -19.66 -5.58 3.87
C LYS A 299 -20.85 -6.45 3.44
N SER A 300 -22.05 -5.89 3.46
CA SER A 300 -23.25 -6.58 2.99
C SER A 300 -23.23 -6.79 1.47
N GLU A 301 -23.96 -7.80 0.98
CA GLU A 301 -24.09 -8.02 -0.47
C GLU A 301 -24.74 -6.83 -1.21
N GLN A 302 -25.55 -6.02 -0.51
CA GLN A 302 -26.13 -4.82 -1.08
C GLN A 302 -25.06 -3.74 -1.35
N GLU A 303 -24.17 -3.50 -0.39
CA GLU A 303 -23.04 -2.56 -0.54
C GLU A 303 -22.06 -3.04 -1.61
N ILE A 304 -21.69 -4.32 -1.58
CA ILE A 304 -20.80 -4.92 -2.59
C ILE A 304 -21.39 -4.76 -4.00
N LYS A 305 -22.71 -4.95 -4.15
CA LYS A 305 -23.39 -4.77 -5.45
C LYS A 305 -23.42 -3.30 -5.88
N ALA A 306 -23.55 -2.36 -4.95
CA ALA A 306 -23.48 -0.94 -5.25
C ALA A 306 -22.08 -0.53 -5.74
N ASP A 307 -21.03 -0.97 -5.03
CA ASP A 307 -19.63 -0.75 -5.40
C ASP A 307 -19.32 -1.33 -6.79
N ASP A 308 -19.74 -2.58 -7.06
CA ASP A 308 -19.54 -3.23 -8.37
C ASP A 308 -20.26 -2.49 -9.50
N ASN A 309 -21.50 -2.02 -9.26
CA ASN A 309 -22.25 -1.25 -10.25
C ASN A 309 -21.59 0.10 -10.55
N PHE A 310 -21.05 0.76 -9.53
CA PHE A 310 -20.27 1.99 -9.70
C PHE A 310 -19.02 1.72 -10.55
N LEU A 311 -18.20 0.73 -10.18
CA LEU A 311 -16.98 0.37 -10.92
C LEU A 311 -17.30 0.00 -12.38
N LYS A 312 -18.33 -0.81 -12.62
CA LYS A 312 -18.76 -1.18 -13.97
C LYS A 312 -19.15 0.03 -14.80
N THR A 313 -19.85 0.99 -14.20
CA THR A 313 -20.26 2.24 -14.88
C THR A 313 -19.04 3.11 -15.14
N ALA A 314 -18.18 3.32 -14.14
CA ALA A 314 -16.98 4.12 -14.23
C ALA A 314 -16.04 3.60 -15.33
N PHE A 315 -15.78 2.29 -15.35
CA PHE A 315 -14.88 1.69 -16.35
C PHE A 315 -15.46 1.77 -17.76
N LYS A 316 -16.78 1.64 -17.92
CA LYS A 316 -17.45 1.83 -19.21
C LYS A 316 -17.30 3.27 -19.74
N GLU A 317 -17.41 4.26 -18.85
CA GLU A 317 -17.21 5.68 -19.20
C GLU A 317 -15.74 5.97 -19.53
N LEU A 318 -14.81 5.47 -18.72
CA LEU A 318 -13.37 5.63 -18.94
C LEU A 318 -12.90 4.99 -20.26
N LYS A 319 -13.46 3.83 -20.64
CA LYS A 319 -13.11 3.16 -21.91
C LYS A 319 -13.51 3.96 -23.15
N LYS A 320 -14.54 4.80 -23.03
CA LYS A 320 -15.09 5.61 -24.13
C LYS A 320 -14.65 7.07 -24.09
N THR A 321 -13.92 7.48 -23.05
CA THR A 321 -13.61 8.89 -22.82
C THR A 321 -12.73 9.46 -23.93
N LYS A 322 -13.13 10.63 -24.43
CA LYS A 322 -12.32 11.49 -25.30
C LYS A 322 -11.90 12.78 -24.61
N ASN A 323 -12.52 13.09 -23.46
CA ASN A 323 -12.26 14.27 -22.66
C ASN A 323 -12.28 13.83 -21.19
N ILE A 324 -11.08 13.72 -20.60
CA ILE A 324 -10.92 13.17 -19.26
C ILE A 324 -11.52 14.08 -18.19
N GLU A 325 -11.45 15.41 -18.35
CA GLU A 325 -12.03 16.35 -17.38
C GLU A 325 -13.56 16.26 -17.34
N ALA A 326 -14.20 16.17 -18.51
CA ALA A 326 -15.65 15.96 -18.58
C ALA A 326 -16.05 14.62 -17.95
N THR A 327 -15.25 13.56 -18.16
CA THR A 327 -15.48 12.27 -17.53
C THR A 327 -15.28 12.34 -16.01
N ARG A 328 -14.24 13.03 -15.51
CA ARG A 328 -14.02 13.24 -14.07
C ARG A 328 -15.22 13.91 -13.42
N LEU A 329 -15.70 15.02 -14.00
CA LEU A 329 -16.88 15.72 -13.46
C LEU A 329 -18.12 14.82 -13.44
N LYS A 330 -18.36 14.05 -14.51
CA LYS A 330 -19.48 13.10 -14.57
C LYS A 330 -19.37 12.01 -13.50
N LEU A 331 -18.18 11.42 -13.32
CA LEU A 331 -17.96 10.37 -12.32
C LEU A 331 -18.07 10.92 -10.90
N LYS A 332 -17.53 12.12 -10.64
CA LYS A 332 -17.67 12.81 -9.34
C LYS A 332 -19.14 13.02 -9.00
N ASN A 333 -19.91 13.59 -9.92
CA ASN A 333 -21.34 13.81 -9.72
C ASN A 333 -22.12 12.50 -9.52
N THR A 334 -21.72 11.43 -10.20
CA THR A 334 -22.34 10.10 -10.04
C THR A 334 -22.03 9.53 -8.65
N MET A 335 -20.76 9.61 -8.22
CA MET A 335 -20.31 9.14 -6.92
C MET A 335 -20.97 9.92 -5.77
N MET A 336 -21.04 11.25 -5.86
CA MET A 336 -21.71 12.09 -4.87
C MET A 336 -23.19 11.71 -4.71
N LYS A 337 -23.91 11.47 -5.82
CA LYS A 337 -25.32 11.02 -5.78
C LYS A 337 -25.49 9.66 -5.10
N GLU A 338 -24.53 8.75 -5.22
CA GLU A 338 -24.59 7.48 -4.49
C GLU A 338 -24.26 7.66 -3.01
N MET A 339 -23.25 8.48 -2.68
CA MET A 339 -22.89 8.81 -1.30
C MET A 339 -24.03 9.51 -0.54
N GLU A 340 -24.82 10.35 -1.20
CA GLU A 340 -25.98 11.03 -0.59
C GLU A 340 -27.05 10.05 -0.09
N LYS A 341 -27.18 8.87 -0.71
CA LYS A 341 -28.15 7.83 -0.35
C LYS A 341 -27.72 7.02 0.88
N LEU A 342 -26.46 7.13 1.31
CA LEU A 342 -25.97 6.42 2.48
C LEU A 342 -26.70 6.88 3.76
N PRO A 343 -26.84 5.99 4.76
CA PRO A 343 -27.32 6.38 6.09
C PRO A 343 -26.52 7.55 6.67
N ALA A 344 -27.15 8.39 7.49
CA ALA A 344 -26.51 9.56 8.09
C ALA A 344 -25.22 9.20 8.86
N ALA A 345 -25.25 8.10 9.60
CA ALA A 345 -24.10 7.59 10.34
C ALA A 345 -22.91 7.24 9.42
N ASP A 346 -23.15 6.72 8.22
CA ASP A 346 -22.09 6.36 7.28
C ASP A 346 -21.57 7.57 6.52
N LYS A 347 -22.44 8.55 6.21
CA LYS A 347 -22.02 9.84 5.66
C LYS A 347 -21.14 10.61 6.63
N GLU A 348 -21.46 10.58 7.93
CA GLU A 348 -20.64 11.22 8.95
C GLU A 348 -19.23 10.61 9.01
N LYS A 349 -19.10 9.27 8.90
CA LYS A 349 -17.80 8.59 8.81
C LYS A 349 -17.00 8.97 7.55
N LEU A 350 -17.66 9.38 6.47
CA LEU A 350 -16.99 9.80 5.23
C LEU A 350 -16.54 11.27 5.25
N GLY A 351 -16.93 12.07 6.24
CA GLY A 351 -16.54 13.48 6.33
C GLY A 351 -16.95 14.30 5.09
N ASN A 352 -16.00 14.99 4.45
CA ASN A 352 -16.27 15.86 3.30
C ASN A 352 -16.48 15.04 2.01
N LEU A 353 -17.74 14.76 1.68
CA LEU A 353 -18.14 13.98 0.50
C LEU A 353 -17.59 14.51 -0.84
N ASP A 354 -17.49 15.83 -1.02
CA ASP A 354 -16.96 16.42 -2.25
C ASP A 354 -15.47 16.10 -2.43
N GLN A 355 -14.71 16.20 -1.34
CA GLN A 355 -13.28 15.88 -1.32
C GLN A 355 -13.05 14.38 -1.50
N VAL A 356 -13.87 13.52 -0.87
CA VAL A 356 -13.82 12.07 -1.05
C VAL A 356 -14.02 11.72 -2.52
N ALA A 357 -15.11 12.23 -3.11
CA ALA A 357 -15.45 11.96 -4.50
C ALA A 357 -14.38 12.48 -5.45
N THR A 358 -13.85 13.68 -5.21
CA THR A 358 -12.76 14.25 -6.02
C THR A 358 -11.51 13.38 -5.98
N SER A 359 -11.09 12.95 -4.78
CA SER A 359 -9.86 12.17 -4.60
C SER A 359 -9.98 10.78 -5.24
N GLN A 360 -11.10 10.09 -5.02
CA GLN A 360 -11.34 8.77 -5.62
C GLN A 360 -11.41 8.86 -7.15
N VAL A 361 -12.11 9.87 -7.69
CA VAL A 361 -12.21 10.08 -9.13
C VAL A 361 -10.86 10.41 -9.75
N ASN A 362 -10.05 11.25 -9.10
CA ASN A 362 -8.70 11.57 -9.59
C ASN A 362 -7.82 10.32 -9.65
N SER A 363 -7.89 9.46 -8.64
CA SER A 363 -7.16 8.19 -8.62
C SER A 363 -7.55 7.28 -9.81
N ILE A 364 -8.84 7.02 -10.02
CA ILE A 364 -9.31 6.12 -11.09
C ILE A 364 -9.25 6.74 -12.49
N THR A 365 -8.90 8.02 -12.61
CA THR A 365 -8.76 8.73 -13.90
C THR A 365 -7.31 9.12 -14.19
N SER A 366 -6.36 8.70 -13.35
CA SER A 366 -4.92 8.90 -13.58
C SER A 366 -4.48 8.21 -14.88
N PRO A 367 -3.41 8.71 -15.54
CA PRO A 367 -2.84 8.06 -16.72
C PRO A 367 -2.52 6.58 -16.47
N TRP A 368 -1.84 6.30 -15.35
CA TRP A 368 -1.51 4.95 -14.91
C TRP A 368 -2.75 4.05 -14.78
N PHE A 369 -3.73 4.44 -13.97
CA PHE A 369 -4.88 3.57 -13.70
C PHE A 369 -5.65 3.24 -14.97
N ARG A 370 -5.81 4.21 -15.86
CA ARG A 370 -6.45 3.99 -17.17
C ARG A 370 -5.66 3.04 -18.06
N TYR A 371 -4.34 3.15 -18.07
CA TYR A 371 -3.48 2.22 -18.79
C TYR A 371 -3.65 0.81 -18.22
N PHE A 372 -3.48 0.64 -16.91
CA PHE A 372 -3.60 -0.64 -16.21
C PHE A 372 -4.96 -1.31 -16.42
N LEU A 373 -6.06 -0.56 -16.32
CA LEU A 373 -7.42 -1.08 -16.50
C LEU A 373 -7.63 -1.75 -17.85
N PHE A 374 -7.09 -1.15 -18.92
CA PHE A 374 -7.42 -1.53 -20.29
C PHE A 374 -6.30 -2.24 -21.02
N TYR A 375 -5.11 -2.32 -20.42
CA TYR A 375 -4.07 -3.21 -20.87
C TYR A 375 -4.52 -4.67 -20.66
N ASP A 376 -4.36 -5.50 -21.70
CA ASP A 376 -4.65 -6.92 -21.64
C ASP A 376 -3.33 -7.69 -21.51
N PRO A 377 -3.02 -8.31 -20.35
CA PRO A 377 -1.79 -9.07 -20.13
C PRO A 377 -1.54 -10.17 -21.17
N ALA A 378 -2.61 -10.75 -21.73
CA ALA A 378 -2.49 -11.79 -22.76
C ALA A 378 -1.69 -11.30 -23.98
N THR A 379 -1.74 -10.00 -24.30
CA THR A 379 -1.05 -9.42 -25.46
C THR A 379 0.48 -9.51 -25.37
N SER A 380 1.04 -9.52 -24.17
CA SER A 380 2.47 -9.76 -23.92
C SER A 380 2.74 -11.23 -23.59
N LEU A 381 1.93 -11.85 -22.75
CA LEU A 381 2.11 -13.26 -22.34
C LEU A 381 2.15 -14.21 -23.55
N GLU A 382 1.30 -14.01 -24.56
CA GLU A 382 1.31 -14.81 -25.80
C GLU A 382 2.62 -14.66 -26.62
N LYS A 383 3.41 -13.62 -26.36
CA LYS A 383 4.67 -13.35 -27.06
C LYS A 383 5.90 -13.77 -26.26
N VAL A 384 5.78 -14.01 -24.96
CA VAL A 384 6.90 -14.43 -24.11
C VAL A 384 7.43 -15.79 -24.57
N LYS A 385 8.74 -15.85 -24.86
CA LYS A 385 9.41 -17.08 -25.29
C LYS A 385 10.30 -17.69 -24.21
N CYS A 386 10.82 -16.90 -23.26
CA CYS A 386 11.62 -17.41 -22.15
C CYS A 386 10.80 -18.26 -21.17
N PRO A 387 11.43 -19.05 -20.28
CA PRO A 387 10.75 -19.76 -19.23
C PRO A 387 9.98 -18.83 -18.28
N VAL A 388 8.81 -19.27 -17.83
CA VAL A 388 7.91 -18.48 -16.97
C VAL A 388 7.53 -19.27 -15.72
N MET A 389 7.73 -18.67 -14.55
CA MET A 389 7.07 -19.08 -13.32
C MET A 389 5.97 -18.07 -13.00
N ALA A 390 4.75 -18.51 -12.76
CA ALA A 390 3.71 -17.67 -12.17
C ALA A 390 3.25 -18.30 -10.85
N ILE A 391 3.32 -17.53 -9.77
CA ILE A 391 2.91 -17.95 -8.44
C ILE A 391 1.96 -16.96 -7.80
N ASN A 392 1.01 -17.44 -7.01
CA ASN A 392 0.10 -16.63 -6.19
C ASN A 392 -0.07 -17.28 -4.82
N GLY A 393 -0.32 -16.46 -3.80
CA GLY A 393 -0.84 -16.97 -2.53
C GLY A 393 -2.28 -17.46 -2.69
N GLY A 394 -2.61 -18.61 -2.08
CA GLY A 394 -3.95 -19.21 -2.17
C GLY A 394 -5.06 -18.40 -1.48
N LYS A 395 -4.69 -17.40 -0.66
CA LYS A 395 -5.60 -16.43 -0.05
C LYS A 395 -5.40 -15.01 -0.58
N ASP A 396 -4.81 -14.87 -1.76
CA ASP A 396 -4.69 -13.57 -2.41
C ASP A 396 -6.08 -13.05 -2.83
N LEU A 397 -6.51 -11.97 -2.16
CA LEU A 397 -7.78 -11.29 -2.46
C LEU A 397 -7.63 -10.14 -3.47
N GLN A 398 -6.40 -9.77 -3.84
CA GLN A 398 -6.11 -8.66 -4.74
C GLN A 398 -5.95 -9.15 -6.18
N VAL A 399 -5.16 -10.21 -6.37
CA VAL A 399 -4.98 -10.88 -7.65
C VAL A 399 -5.36 -12.34 -7.46
N ASP A 400 -6.67 -12.60 -7.48
CA ASP A 400 -7.22 -13.92 -7.17
C ASP A 400 -6.57 -15.02 -8.04
N PRO A 401 -6.04 -16.10 -7.42
CA PRO A 401 -5.32 -17.15 -8.14
C PRO A 401 -6.23 -17.90 -9.11
N ASN A 402 -7.52 -18.09 -8.78
CA ASN A 402 -8.49 -18.80 -9.61
C ASN A 402 -8.82 -18.02 -10.89
N GLN A 403 -8.77 -16.69 -10.86
CA GLN A 403 -8.94 -15.83 -12.02
C GLN A 403 -7.65 -15.75 -12.85
N ASN A 404 -6.49 -15.58 -12.20
CA ASN A 404 -5.29 -15.11 -12.89
C ASN A 404 -4.36 -16.25 -13.34
N LEU A 405 -4.11 -17.27 -12.52
CA LEU A 405 -3.21 -18.37 -12.92
C LEU A 405 -3.71 -19.15 -14.15
N PRO A 406 -5.01 -19.50 -14.28
CA PRO A 406 -5.51 -20.15 -15.50
C PRO A 406 -5.42 -19.25 -16.73
N ALA A 407 -5.63 -17.95 -16.57
CA ALA A 407 -5.53 -16.98 -17.67
C ALA A 407 -4.08 -16.85 -18.17
N ILE A 408 -3.10 -16.76 -17.25
CA ILE A 408 -1.67 -16.78 -17.58
C ILE A 408 -1.31 -18.07 -18.33
N SER A 409 -1.70 -19.23 -17.79
CA SER A 409 -1.42 -20.52 -18.43
C SER A 409 -2.02 -20.59 -19.84
N SER A 410 -3.25 -20.10 -20.02
CA SER A 410 -3.94 -20.10 -21.32
C SER A 410 -3.25 -19.20 -22.34
N ALA A 411 -2.84 -18.00 -21.93
CA ALA A 411 -2.11 -17.06 -22.79
C ALA A 411 -0.74 -17.62 -23.22
N LEU A 412 0.03 -18.19 -22.28
CA LEU A 412 1.33 -18.80 -22.59
C LEU A 412 1.20 -19.98 -23.56
N LYS A 413 0.22 -20.88 -23.32
CA LYS A 413 -0.09 -22.00 -24.23
C LYS A 413 -0.48 -21.50 -25.63
N LYS A 414 -1.35 -20.49 -25.70
CA LYS A 414 -1.78 -19.89 -26.98
C LYS A 414 -0.61 -19.24 -27.72
N GLY A 415 0.34 -18.65 -26.98
CA GLY A 415 1.60 -18.14 -27.50
C GLY A 415 2.62 -19.19 -27.95
N GLY A 416 2.32 -20.48 -27.75
CA GLY A 416 3.20 -21.61 -28.04
C GLY A 416 4.35 -21.77 -27.04
N ASN A 417 4.30 -21.11 -25.89
CA ASN A 417 5.31 -21.31 -24.84
C ASN A 417 4.93 -22.53 -24.00
N THR A 418 5.80 -23.54 -23.99
CA THR A 418 5.64 -24.79 -23.20
C THR A 418 6.53 -24.82 -21.96
N ARG A 419 7.38 -23.81 -21.77
CA ARG A 419 8.36 -23.72 -20.69
C ARG A 419 7.83 -22.89 -19.54
N PHE A 420 6.72 -23.30 -18.94
CA PHE A 420 6.17 -22.56 -17.82
C PHE A 420 5.63 -23.44 -16.71
N VAL A 421 5.60 -22.88 -15.51
CA VAL A 421 4.93 -23.43 -14.33
C VAL A 421 3.97 -22.39 -13.77
N VAL A 422 2.77 -22.82 -13.39
CA VAL A 422 1.80 -22.02 -12.64
C VAL A 422 1.56 -22.72 -11.31
N LYS A 423 1.64 -22.00 -10.18
CA LYS A 423 1.47 -22.60 -8.86
C LYS A 423 0.79 -21.66 -7.88
N GLU A 424 -0.31 -22.13 -7.30
CA GLU A 424 -0.86 -21.55 -6.09
C GLU A 424 -0.09 -22.08 -4.87
N ILE A 425 0.25 -21.21 -3.92
CA ILE A 425 0.89 -21.56 -2.66
C ILE A 425 -0.17 -21.44 -1.54
N PRO A 426 -0.66 -22.56 -0.97
CA PRO A 426 -1.75 -22.54 -0.01
C PRO A 426 -1.48 -21.68 1.22
N GLY A 427 -2.49 -20.97 1.72
CA GLY A 427 -2.42 -20.24 2.99
C GLY A 427 -1.71 -18.89 2.95
N LEU A 428 -1.15 -18.48 1.80
CA LEU A 428 -0.46 -17.20 1.68
C LEU A 428 -1.38 -16.10 1.10
N ASN A 429 -1.20 -14.86 1.56
CA ASN A 429 -1.89 -13.67 1.04
C ASN A 429 -1.19 -13.12 -0.22
N HIS A 430 -1.61 -11.91 -0.66
CA HIS A 430 -1.02 -11.21 -1.81
C HIS A 430 0.49 -10.95 -1.66
N LEU A 431 0.94 -10.62 -0.44
CA LEU A 431 2.35 -10.38 -0.11
C LEU A 431 3.14 -11.67 0.16
N PHE A 432 2.54 -12.84 -0.09
CA PHE A 432 3.10 -14.15 0.22
C PHE A 432 3.37 -14.37 1.71
N GLN A 433 2.59 -13.75 2.60
CA GLN A 433 2.65 -13.98 4.05
C GLN A 433 1.60 -15.01 4.48
N HIS A 434 1.90 -15.81 5.50
CA HIS A 434 0.91 -16.68 6.13
C HIS A 434 -0.26 -15.88 6.69
N THR A 435 -1.48 -16.32 6.39
CA THR A 435 -2.71 -15.62 6.78
C THR A 435 -3.88 -16.58 6.98
N ASP A 436 -4.79 -16.19 7.88
CA ASP A 436 -6.07 -16.87 8.03
C ASP A 436 -7.12 -16.37 7.04
N THR A 437 -7.09 -15.12 6.59
CA THR A 437 -8.20 -14.54 5.80
C THR A 437 -7.78 -13.94 4.46
N GLY A 438 -6.53 -13.52 4.29
CA GLY A 438 -6.05 -12.83 3.10
C GLY A 438 -6.32 -11.32 3.09
N LYS A 439 -6.91 -10.77 4.15
CA LYS A 439 -7.29 -9.35 4.20
C LYS A 439 -6.06 -8.44 4.19
N PRO A 440 -6.09 -7.34 3.41
CA PRO A 440 -5.06 -6.30 3.50
C PRO A 440 -4.90 -5.69 4.88
N SER A 441 -5.96 -5.66 5.70
CA SER A 441 -5.90 -5.16 7.07
C SER A 441 -4.96 -5.95 7.98
N GLU A 442 -4.69 -7.22 7.67
CA GLU A 442 -3.80 -8.08 8.46
C GLU A 442 -2.32 -7.80 8.18
N TYR A 443 -1.98 -7.13 7.08
CA TYR A 443 -0.58 -6.95 6.66
C TYR A 443 0.26 -6.26 7.73
N ALA A 444 -0.31 -5.28 8.44
CA ALA A 444 0.40 -4.58 9.51
C ALA A 444 0.68 -5.47 10.73
N GLU A 445 -0.23 -6.42 11.01
CA GLU A 445 -0.23 -7.29 12.19
C GLU A 445 0.71 -8.49 12.02
N ILE A 446 0.89 -8.96 10.78
CA ILE A 446 1.76 -10.08 10.47
C ILE A 446 3.23 -9.64 10.60
N GLU A 447 4.03 -10.38 11.37
CA GLU A 447 5.47 -10.09 11.51
C GLU A 447 6.30 -10.63 10.32
N GLU A 448 5.85 -11.74 9.72
CA GLU A 448 6.47 -12.34 8.54
C GLU A 448 6.33 -11.40 7.34
N THR A 449 7.43 -11.09 6.66
CA THR A 449 7.43 -10.30 5.41
C THR A 449 7.12 -11.16 4.20
N ILE A 450 7.66 -12.37 4.12
CA ILE A 450 7.40 -13.33 3.04
C ILE A 450 7.69 -14.75 3.51
N ALA A 451 6.82 -15.69 3.15
CA ALA A 451 6.92 -17.08 3.57
C ALA A 451 8.20 -17.76 3.02
N PRO A 452 8.99 -18.46 3.87
CA PRO A 452 10.19 -19.15 3.44
C PRO A 452 9.98 -20.16 2.31
N GLU A 453 8.85 -20.85 2.25
CA GLU A 453 8.54 -21.80 1.17
C GLU A 453 8.32 -21.12 -0.19
N ALA A 454 7.81 -19.89 -0.22
CA ALA A 454 7.72 -19.10 -1.46
C ALA A 454 9.13 -18.70 -1.93
N LEU A 455 9.97 -18.22 -1.02
CA LEU A 455 11.37 -17.88 -1.30
C LEU A 455 12.16 -19.09 -1.83
N ASN A 456 12.07 -20.22 -1.14
CA ASN A 456 12.77 -21.44 -1.51
C ASN A 456 12.30 -21.98 -2.87
N TYR A 457 10.99 -21.90 -3.14
CA TYR A 457 10.42 -22.36 -4.41
C TYR A 457 10.88 -21.50 -5.59
N MET A 458 10.89 -20.17 -5.44
CA MET A 458 11.43 -19.26 -6.46
C MET A 458 12.92 -19.52 -6.69
N THR A 459 13.71 -19.59 -5.61
CA THR A 459 15.17 -19.80 -5.69
C THR A 459 15.52 -21.10 -6.41
N GLY A 460 14.88 -22.21 -6.03
CA GLY A 460 15.13 -23.51 -6.66
C GLY A 460 14.86 -23.49 -8.17
N TRP A 461 13.75 -22.89 -8.58
CA TRP A 461 13.40 -22.80 -10.00
C TRP A 461 14.31 -21.85 -10.79
N ILE A 462 14.68 -20.69 -10.21
CA ILE A 462 15.62 -19.74 -10.85
C ILE A 462 16.97 -20.42 -11.08
N LEU A 463 17.48 -21.15 -10.08
CA LEU A 463 18.73 -21.88 -10.21
C LEU A 463 18.65 -22.95 -11.31
N GLU A 464 17.52 -23.61 -11.50
CA GLU A 464 17.32 -24.54 -12.62
C GLU A 464 17.37 -23.87 -14.00
N GLN A 465 16.85 -22.64 -14.13
CA GLN A 465 16.91 -21.88 -15.39
C GLN A 465 18.31 -21.34 -15.70
N THR A 466 19.18 -21.33 -14.69
CA THR A 466 20.50 -20.68 -14.74
C THR A 466 21.65 -21.67 -14.53
N LYS A 467 21.40 -22.98 -14.62
CA LYS A 467 22.44 -24.02 -14.66
C LYS A 467 23.34 -23.90 -15.88
#